data_AF-A0A7X0LKS3-F1
#
_entry.id   AF-A0A7X0LKS3-F1
#
_cell.length_a   1.000
_cell.length_b   1.000
_cell.length_c   1.000
_cell.angle_alpha   90.00
_cell.angle_beta   90.00
_cell.angle_gamma   90.00
#
_symmetry.space_group_name_H-M   'P 1'
#
loop_
_entity.id
_entity.type
_entity.pdbx_description
1 polymer ?
#
loop_
_entity_poly.entity_id
_entity_poly.type
_entity_poly.pdbx_seq_one_letter_code
_entity_poly.pdbx_strand_id
1 'polypeptide(L)'
;MPKFIFRYESLLQHRRNLEDQAQRKMAERVRTQMILTDQLRGMQQQISDSKRDLGGALVGKVDLSQVGEFTRFNADSTVRGRQLVQRLAELKVQVEAARQQLVNAMQQRKALDLLRERDLKKWKTEQDRKETAELDDLASQAYTRKLFEAQRVVDDSSDTLNQERVA
;
A
#
# COMPACT_ATOMS: atom_id res chain seq x y z
N MET A 1 9.49 24.79 -16.19
CA MET A 1 8.54 24.60 -15.08
C MET A 1 9.26 24.07 -13.86
N PRO A 2 9.08 24.71 -12.69
CA PRO A 2 9.65 24.22 -11.43
C PRO A 2 9.05 22.85 -11.07
N LYS A 3 9.86 21.98 -10.47
CA LYS A 3 9.45 20.63 -10.04
C LYS A 3 9.31 20.59 -8.52
N PHE A 4 8.27 19.92 -8.03
CA PHE A 4 8.12 19.65 -6.61
C PHE A 4 9.15 18.61 -6.13
N ILE A 5 9.91 18.94 -5.09
CA ILE A 5 10.85 18.02 -4.44
C ILE A 5 10.43 17.86 -2.99
N PHE A 6 10.12 16.63 -2.60
CA PHE A 6 9.74 16.33 -1.22
C PHE A 6 10.99 16.09 -0.36
N ARG A 7 11.11 16.83 0.75
CA ARG A 7 12.28 16.77 1.64
C ARG A 7 12.55 15.36 2.20
N TYR A 8 11.50 14.58 2.44
CA TYR A 8 11.60 13.26 3.08
C TYR A 8 11.46 12.09 2.10
N GLU A 9 11.82 12.29 0.83
CA GLU A 9 11.70 11.25 -0.20
C GLU A 9 12.43 9.95 0.16
N SER A 10 13.68 10.05 0.61
CA SER A 10 14.49 8.89 1.00
C SER A 10 13.89 8.14 2.18
N LEU A 11 13.33 8.87 3.15
CA LEU A 11 12.66 8.28 4.31
C LEU A 11 11.36 7.59 3.90
N LEU A 12 10.58 8.20 3.00
CA LEU A 12 9.36 7.60 2.46
C LEU A 12 9.67 6.30 1.72
N GLN A 13 10.73 6.28 0.90
CA GLN A 13 11.17 5.06 0.21
C GLN A 13 11.62 3.99 1.19
N HIS A 14 12.36 4.36 2.25
CA HIS A 14 12.73 3.42 3.29
C HIS A 14 11.51 2.82 4.00
N ARG A 15 10.49 3.63 4.33
CA ARG A 15 9.25 3.15 4.95
C ARG A 15 8.45 2.22 4.02
N ARG A 16 8.42 2.50 2.72
CA ARG A 16 7.83 1.57 1.72
C ARG A 16 8.53 0.22 1.73
N ASN A 17 9.86 0.22 1.72
CA ASN A 17 10.63 -1.02 1.78
C ASN A 17 10.37 -1.81 3.08
N LEU A 18 10.18 -1.13 4.22
CA LEU A 18 9.82 -1.78 5.48
C LEU A 18 8.40 -2.38 5.46
N GLU A 19 7.43 -1.70 4.86
CA GLU A 19 6.09 -2.23 4.63
C GLU A 19 6.11 -3.47 3.74
N ASP A 20 6.86 -3.43 2.63
CA ASP A 20 7.03 -4.58 1.72
C ASP A 20 7.64 -5.78 2.46
N GLN A 21 8.64 -5.55 3.30
CA GLN A 21 9.24 -6.60 4.13
C GLN A 21 8.24 -7.19 5.13
N ALA A 22 7.45 -6.35 5.79
CA ALA A 22 6.41 -6.81 6.72
C ALA A 22 5.31 -7.60 5.99
N GLN A 23 4.93 -7.18 4.78
CA GLN A 23 3.95 -7.88 3.95
C GLN A 23 4.46 -9.26 3.53
N ARG A 24 5.73 -9.37 3.11
CA ARG A 24 6.36 -10.66 2.78
C ARG A 24 6.37 -11.60 3.98
N LYS A 25 6.80 -11.11 5.15
CA LYS A 25 6.79 -11.90 6.39
C LYS A 25 5.39 -12.38 6.75
N MET A 26 4.37 -11.53 6.64
CA MET A 26 2.99 -11.91 6.88
C MET A 26 2.53 -13.00 5.90
N ALA A 27 2.81 -12.83 4.60
CA ALA A 27 2.45 -13.79 3.57
C ALA A 27 3.11 -15.16 3.79
N GLU A 28 4.38 -15.19 4.19
CA GLU A 28 5.07 -16.43 4.56
C GLU A 28 4.35 -17.15 5.72
N ARG A 29 4.02 -16.43 6.80
CA ARG A 29 3.35 -17.02 7.97
C ARG A 29 1.96 -17.54 7.64
N VAL A 30 1.17 -16.78 6.88
CA VAL A 30 -0.16 -17.20 6.41
C VAL A 30 -0.06 -18.45 5.52
N ARG A 31 0.94 -18.50 4.63
CA ARG A 31 1.18 -19.68 3.79
C ARG A 31 1.51 -20.90 4.64
N THR A 32 2.41 -20.77 5.62
CA THR A 32 2.72 -21.86 6.55
C THR A 32 1.47 -22.31 7.31
N GLN A 33 0.61 -21.37 7.73
CA GLN A 33 -0.61 -21.68 8.46
C GLN A 33 -1.59 -22.49 7.61
N MET A 34 -1.74 -22.11 6.34
CA MET A 34 -2.55 -22.84 5.37
C MET A 34 -2.04 -24.27 5.20
N ILE A 35 -0.74 -24.46 4.97
CA ILE A 35 -0.12 -25.78 4.81
C ILE A 35 -0.36 -26.66 6.04
N LEU A 36 -0.13 -26.15 7.25
CA LEU A 36 -0.33 -26.94 8.48
C LEU A 36 -1.81 -27.26 8.72
N THR A 37 -2.71 -26.36 8.34
CA THR A 37 -4.16 -26.57 8.44
C THR A 37 -4.62 -27.66 7.47
N ASP A 38 -4.11 -27.65 6.23
CA ASP A 38 -4.40 -28.68 5.24
C ASP A 38 -3.84 -30.05 5.64
N GLN A 39 -2.63 -30.09 6.21
CA GLN A 39 -2.06 -31.32 6.78
C GLN A 39 -2.94 -31.89 7.90
N LEU A 40 -3.41 -31.03 8.82
CA LEU A 40 -4.29 -31.47 9.90
C LEU A 40 -5.63 -32.00 9.37
N ARG A 41 -6.21 -31.33 8.37
CA ARG A 41 -7.45 -31.78 7.71
C ARG A 41 -7.24 -33.13 7.01
N GLY A 42 -6.14 -33.29 6.28
CA GLY A 42 -5.79 -34.54 5.61
C GLY A 42 -5.63 -35.70 6.59
N MET A 43 -4.97 -35.46 7.73
CA MET A 43 -4.86 -36.46 8.79
C MET A 43 -6.21 -36.83 9.42
N GLN A 44 -7.07 -35.85 9.68
CA GLN A 44 -8.42 -36.11 10.21
C GLN A 44 -9.24 -36.97 9.24
N GLN A 45 -9.12 -36.71 7.94
CA GLN A 45 -9.77 -37.51 6.91
C GLN A 45 -9.23 -38.94 6.91
N GLN A 46 -7.91 -39.12 6.92
CA GLN A 46 -7.28 -40.46 6.99
C GLN A 46 -7.73 -41.25 8.22
N ILE A 47 -7.79 -40.62 9.40
CA ILE A 47 -8.28 -41.27 10.63
C ILE A 47 -9.75 -41.67 10.47
N SER A 48 -10.58 -40.83 9.85
CA SER A 48 -12.00 -41.12 9.61
C SER A 48 -12.19 -42.29 8.63
N ASP A 49 -11.37 -42.35 7.58
CA ASP A 49 -11.43 -43.41 6.57
C ASP A 49 -10.95 -44.73 7.18
N SER A 50 -9.82 -44.75 7.89
CA SER A 50 -9.36 -45.94 8.61
C SER A 50 -10.37 -46.44 9.65
N LYS A 51 -11.11 -45.55 10.31
CA LYS A 51 -12.19 -45.93 11.25
C LYS A 51 -13.33 -46.64 10.54
N ARG A 52 -13.69 -46.17 9.34
CA ARG A 52 -14.72 -46.78 8.51
C ARG A 52 -14.30 -48.16 8.03
N ASP A 53 -13.05 -48.28 7.57
CA ASP A 53 -12.48 -49.55 7.09
C ASP A 53 -12.44 -50.59 8.23
N LEU A 54 -12.02 -50.18 9.43
CA LEU A 54 -12.07 -51.06 10.61
C LEU A 54 -13.51 -51.49 10.93
N GLY A 55 -14.47 -50.55 10.88
CA GLY A 55 -15.88 -50.86 11.12
C GLY A 55 -16.41 -51.94 10.16
N GLY A 56 -15.98 -51.92 8.90
CA GLY A 56 -16.29 -52.97 7.93
C GLY A 56 -15.58 -54.29 8.22
N ALA A 57 -14.30 -54.26 8.61
CA ALA A 57 -13.51 -55.45 8.93
C ALA A 57 -13.95 -56.16 10.23
N LEU A 58 -14.66 -55.46 11.12
CA LEU A 58 -15.23 -56.02 12.35
C LEU A 58 -16.58 -56.73 12.13
N VAL A 59 -17.15 -56.68 10.92
CA VAL A 59 -18.38 -57.40 10.58
C VAL A 59 -18.03 -58.82 10.09
N GLY A 60 -18.43 -59.84 10.84
CA GLY A 60 -18.19 -61.25 10.49
C GLY A 60 -16.95 -61.83 11.18
N LYS A 61 -16.04 -62.45 10.42
CA LYS A 61 -14.83 -63.08 11.00
C LYS A 61 -13.78 -61.99 11.26
N VAL A 62 -13.59 -61.66 12.54
CA VAL A 62 -12.67 -60.60 12.98
C VAL A 62 -11.22 -61.01 12.73
N ASP A 63 -10.49 -60.17 12.00
CA ASP A 63 -9.04 -60.27 11.84
C ASP A 63 -8.32 -59.42 12.90
N LEU A 64 -7.75 -60.10 13.90
CA LEU A 64 -7.01 -59.46 15.00
C LEU A 64 -5.76 -58.71 14.52
N SER A 65 -5.18 -59.07 13.36
CA SER A 65 -4.03 -58.36 12.79
C SER A 65 -4.41 -56.94 12.37
N GLN A 66 -5.55 -56.79 11.68
CA GLN A 66 -6.05 -55.50 11.21
C GLN A 66 -6.43 -54.56 12.37
N VAL A 67 -6.96 -55.12 13.47
CA VAL A 67 -7.22 -54.35 14.71
C VAL A 67 -5.90 -53.85 15.32
N GLY A 68 -4.86 -54.69 15.35
CA GLY A 68 -3.54 -54.34 15.86
C GLY A 68 -2.84 -53.24 15.02
N GLU A 69 -2.98 -53.28 13.70
CA GLU A 69 -2.45 -52.24 12.81
C GLU A 69 -3.20 -50.91 12.98
N PHE A 70 -4.52 -50.95 13.06
CA PHE A 70 -5.35 -49.76 13.26
C PHE A 70 -5.06 -49.04 14.59
N THR A 71 -4.85 -49.79 15.67
CA THR A 71 -4.54 -49.21 16.99
C THR A 71 -3.19 -48.49 16.98
N ARG A 72 -2.15 -49.07 16.35
CA ARG A 72 -0.86 -48.41 16.16
C ARG A 72 -0.99 -47.16 15.28
N PHE A 73 -1.70 -47.26 14.17
CA PHE A 73 -1.95 -46.14 13.27
C PHE A 73 -2.67 -44.97 13.97
N ASN A 74 -3.68 -45.26 14.80
CA ASN A 74 -4.39 -44.23 15.57
C ASN A 74 -3.51 -43.57 16.63
N ALA A 75 -2.71 -44.36 17.35
CA ALA A 75 -1.81 -43.84 18.37
C ALA A 75 -0.82 -42.83 17.74
N ASP A 76 -0.17 -43.23 16.65
CA ASP A 76 0.78 -42.37 15.94
C ASP A 76 0.10 -41.14 15.31
N SER A 77 -1.07 -41.32 14.69
CA SER A 77 -1.85 -40.21 14.13
C SER A 77 -2.31 -39.21 15.19
N THR A 78 -2.62 -39.68 16.41
CA THR A 78 -3.00 -38.81 17.53
C THR A 78 -1.81 -37.97 18.01
N VAL A 79 -0.62 -38.57 18.14
CA VAL A 79 0.60 -37.85 18.53
C VAL A 79 0.97 -36.81 17.48
N ARG A 80 0.99 -37.19 16.20
CA ARG A 80 1.24 -36.28 15.08
C ARG A 80 0.21 -35.15 15.01
N GLY A 81 -1.07 -35.45 15.24
CA GLY A 81 -2.14 -34.45 15.29
C GLY A 81 -1.94 -33.42 16.41
N ARG A 82 -1.57 -33.86 17.62
CA ARG A 82 -1.26 -32.95 18.75
C ARG A 82 -0.08 -32.04 18.42
N GLN A 83 0.97 -32.57 17.80
CA GLN A 83 2.14 -31.77 17.38
C GLN A 83 1.75 -30.71 16.35
N LEU A 84 0.90 -31.04 15.37
CA LEU A 84 0.40 -30.06 14.38
C LEU A 84 -0.45 -28.97 15.03
N VAL A 85 -1.34 -29.33 15.96
CA VAL A 85 -2.18 -28.37 16.69
C VAL A 85 -1.32 -27.42 17.52
N GLN A 86 -0.30 -27.93 18.20
CA GLN A 86 0.64 -27.10 18.96
C GLN A 86 1.39 -26.11 18.04
N ARG A 87 1.94 -26.59 16.91
CA ARG A 87 2.61 -25.73 15.92
C ARG A 87 1.67 -24.68 15.35
N LEU A 88 0.40 -25.02 15.10
CA LEU A 88 -0.62 -24.07 14.65
C LEU A 88 -0.92 -23.01 15.71
N ALA A 89 -0.97 -23.37 16.99
CA ALA A 89 -1.16 -22.42 18.07
C ALA A 89 -0.01 -21.41 18.16
N GLU A 90 1.24 -21.89 18.11
CA GLU A 90 2.44 -21.05 18.07
C GLU A 90 2.44 -20.14 16.82
N LEU A 91 2.08 -20.68 15.66
CA LEU A 91 2.04 -19.94 14.42
C LEU A 91 0.95 -18.86 14.41
N LYS A 92 -0.21 -19.09 15.04
CA LYS A 92 -1.24 -18.06 15.19
C LYS A 92 -0.72 -16.82 15.91
N VAL A 93 0.05 -17.01 16.99
CA VAL A 93 0.68 -15.90 17.71
C VAL A 93 1.66 -15.14 16.79
N GLN A 94 2.44 -15.87 15.99
CA GLN A 94 3.38 -15.26 15.04
C GLN A 94 2.67 -14.52 13.89
N VAL A 95 1.55 -15.03 13.41
CA VAL A 95 0.71 -14.38 12.38
C VAL A 95 0.15 -13.06 12.93
N GLU A 96 -0.39 -13.05 14.15
CA GLU A 96 -0.88 -11.80 14.76
C GLU A 96 0.24 -10.79 15.01
N ALA A 97 1.42 -11.26 15.44
CA ALA A 97 2.59 -10.38 15.58
C ALA A 97 3.01 -9.78 14.23
N ALA A 98 3.06 -10.58 13.16
CA ALA A 98 3.38 -10.12 11.81
C ALA A 98 2.32 -9.15 11.27
N ARG A 99 1.03 -9.40 11.54
CA ARG A 99 -0.08 -8.52 11.21
C ARG A 99 0.08 -7.16 11.89
N GLN A 100 0.39 -7.14 13.19
CA GLN A 100 0.60 -5.88 13.92
C GLN A 100 1.81 -5.11 13.38
N GLN A 101 2.90 -5.80 13.04
CA GLN A 101 4.07 -5.17 12.41
C GLN A 101 3.72 -4.54 11.06
N LEU A 102 2.93 -5.23 10.23
CA LEU A 102 2.46 -4.69 8.95
C LEU A 102 1.59 -3.46 9.15
N VAL A 103 0.62 -3.50 10.06
CA VAL A 103 -0.24 -2.34 10.38
C VAL A 103 0.60 -1.13 10.80
N ASN A 104 1.57 -1.34 11.68
CA ASN A 104 2.45 -0.27 12.15
C ASN A 104 3.30 0.31 11.00
N ALA A 105 3.86 -0.54 10.13
CA ALA A 105 4.62 -0.10 8.97
C ALA A 105 3.75 0.72 7.98
N MET A 106 2.53 0.25 7.71
CA MET A 106 1.56 0.96 6.88
C MET A 106 1.20 2.33 7.46
N GLN A 107 0.96 2.42 8.77
CA GLN A 107 0.64 3.70 9.43
C GLN A 107 1.80 4.69 9.29
N GLN A 108 3.04 4.23 9.51
CA GLN A 108 4.24 5.07 9.39
C GLN A 108 4.46 5.57 7.96
N ARG A 109 4.23 4.73 6.94
CA ARG A 109 4.28 5.16 5.54
C ARG A 109 3.18 6.18 5.25
N LYS A 110 1.93 5.87 5.60
CA LYS A 110 0.77 6.74 5.35
C LYS A 110 0.93 8.13 5.97
N ALA A 111 1.54 8.23 7.15
CA ALA A 111 1.84 9.51 7.77
C ALA A 111 2.75 10.39 6.89
N LEU A 112 3.77 9.79 6.23
CA LEU A 112 4.66 10.51 5.32
C LEU A 112 4.01 10.81 3.97
N ASP A 113 3.19 9.91 3.44
CA ASP A 113 2.42 10.17 2.22
C ASP A 113 1.48 11.37 2.43
N LEU A 114 0.77 11.43 3.56
CA LEU A 114 -0.10 12.58 3.90
C LEU A 114 0.70 13.89 4.03
N LEU A 115 1.88 13.82 4.66
CA LEU A 115 2.77 14.98 4.76
C LEU A 115 3.20 15.46 3.36
N ARG A 116 3.57 14.54 2.48
CA ARG A 116 3.94 14.82 1.09
C ARG A 116 2.79 15.48 0.33
N GLU A 117 1.58 14.94 0.45
CA GLU A 117 0.39 15.50 -0.20
C GLU A 117 0.11 16.93 0.24
N ARG A 118 0.22 17.20 1.56
CA ARG A 118 0.06 18.54 2.12
C ARG A 118 1.11 19.50 1.58
N ASP A 119 2.38 19.08 1.57
CA ASP A 119 3.48 19.92 1.11
C ASP A 119 3.40 20.16 -0.41
N LEU A 120 2.95 19.17 -1.18
CA LEU A 120 2.66 19.31 -2.61
C LEU A 120 1.53 20.32 -2.85
N LYS A 121 0.44 20.25 -2.07
CA LYS A 121 -0.67 21.22 -2.18
C LYS A 121 -0.19 22.64 -1.91
N LYS A 122 0.60 22.85 -0.84
CA LYS A 122 1.19 24.16 -0.53
C LYS A 122 2.08 24.65 -1.68
N TRP A 123 2.95 23.79 -2.19
CA TRP A 123 3.84 24.14 -3.30
C TRP A 123 3.05 24.57 -4.54
N LYS A 124 1.96 23.85 -4.89
CA LYS A 124 1.09 24.23 -6.01
C LYS A 124 0.47 25.60 -5.81
N THR A 125 -0.14 25.85 -4.64
CA THR A 125 -0.73 27.16 -4.33
C THR A 125 0.28 28.30 -4.42
N GLU A 126 1.52 28.06 -3.99
CA GLU A 126 2.60 29.05 -4.12
C GLU A 126 3.06 29.24 -5.58
N GLN A 127 3.05 28.19 -6.41
CA GLN A 127 3.30 28.34 -7.85
C GLN A 127 2.18 29.14 -8.53
N ASP A 128 0.92 28.77 -8.30
CA ASP A 128 -0.23 29.46 -8.87
C ASP A 128 -0.23 30.95 -8.50
N ARG A 129 0.13 31.27 -7.25
CA ARG A 129 0.26 32.65 -6.78
C ARG A 129 1.37 33.41 -7.51
N LYS A 130 2.54 32.78 -7.73
CA LYS A 130 3.65 33.40 -8.45
C LYS A 130 3.33 33.61 -9.91
N GLU A 131 2.76 32.60 -10.57
CA GLU A 131 2.32 32.68 -11.96
C GLU A 131 1.27 33.77 -12.14
N THR A 132 0.30 33.89 -11.23
CA THR A 132 -0.69 34.98 -11.26
C THR A 132 -0.04 36.35 -11.12
N ALA A 133 0.90 36.52 -10.18
CA ALA A 133 1.63 37.78 -10.00
C ALA A 133 2.46 38.15 -11.24
N GLU A 134 3.13 37.18 -11.86
CA GLU A 134 3.88 37.39 -13.11
C GLU A 134 2.95 37.80 -14.27
N LEU A 135 1.76 37.21 -14.37
CA LEU A 135 0.76 37.59 -15.37
C LEU A 135 0.21 39.01 -15.14
N ASP A 136 -0.06 39.38 -13.89
CA ASP A 136 -0.52 40.72 -13.53
C ASP A 136 0.53 41.80 -13.83
N ASP A 137 1.81 41.50 -13.56
CA ASP A 137 2.93 42.39 -13.89
C ASP A 137 3.07 42.56 -15.41
N LEU A 138 2.98 41.47 -16.18
CA LEU A 138 3.02 41.51 -17.64
C LEU A 138 1.83 42.29 -18.22
N ALA A 139 0.63 42.11 -17.68
CA ALA A 139 -0.57 42.85 -18.07
C ALA A 139 -0.42 44.35 -17.79
N SER A 140 0.12 44.71 -16.63
CA SER A 140 0.41 46.10 -16.24
C SER A 140 1.43 46.76 -17.17
N GLN A 141 2.50 46.04 -17.53
CA GLN A 141 3.49 46.49 -18.50
C GLN A 141 2.94 46.63 -19.93
N ALA A 142 2.05 45.73 -20.34
CA ALA A 142 1.38 45.81 -21.64
C ALA A 142 0.43 47.00 -21.71
N TYR A 143 -0.35 47.23 -20.64
CA TYR A 143 -1.29 48.35 -20.54
C TYR A 143 -0.56 49.70 -20.54
N THR A 144 0.49 49.86 -19.74
CA THR A 144 1.32 51.08 -19.72
C THR A 144 1.93 51.36 -21.09
N ARG A 145 2.49 50.36 -21.77
CA ARG A 145 2.99 50.53 -23.16
C ARG A 145 1.91 51.06 -24.10
N LYS A 146 0.71 50.48 -24.08
CA LYS A 146 -0.41 50.91 -24.92
C LYS A 146 -0.85 52.35 -24.62
N LEU A 147 -0.84 52.75 -23.35
CA LEU A 147 -1.11 54.14 -22.94
C LEU A 147 -0.07 55.12 -23.49
N PHE A 148 1.22 54.79 -23.38
CA PHE A 148 2.28 55.63 -23.94
C PHE A 148 2.21 55.74 -25.47
N GLU A 149 1.87 54.64 -26.16
CA GLU A 149 1.65 54.66 -27.61
C GLU A 149 0.45 55.54 -27.99
N ALA A 150 -0.67 55.42 -27.27
CA ALA A 150 -1.85 56.25 -27.51
C ALA A 150 -1.58 57.75 -27.24
N GLN A 151 -0.85 58.07 -26.17
CA GLN A 151 -0.45 59.43 -25.83
C GLN A 151 0.44 60.03 -26.93
N ARG A 152 1.41 59.26 -27.44
CA ARG A 152 2.32 59.68 -28.51
C ARG A 152 1.59 59.98 -29.82
N VAL A 153 0.58 59.18 -30.18
CA VAL A 153 -0.27 59.42 -31.37
C VAL A 153 -1.11 60.70 -31.21
N VAL A 154 -1.60 60.99 -30.01
CA VAL A 154 -2.35 62.22 -29.72
C VAL A 154 -1.44 63.46 -29.76
N ASP A 155 -0.23 63.35 -29.23
CA ASP A 155 0.77 64.44 -29.25
C ASP A 155 1.23 64.73 -30.71
N ASP A 156 1.52 63.71 -31.53
CA ASP A 156 1.85 63.89 -32.96
C ASP A 156 0.69 64.49 -33.79
N SER A 157 -0.57 64.17 -33.42
CA SER A 157 -1.77 64.70 -34.11
C SER A 157 -2.07 66.16 -33.73
N SER A 158 -1.66 66.59 -32.55
CA SER A 158 -1.86 67.98 -32.09
C SER A 158 -0.79 68.92 -32.61
N ASP A 159 0.45 68.44 -32.82
CA ASP A 159 1.52 69.20 -33.49
C ASP A 159 1.23 69.45 -34.98
N THR A 160 0.60 68.49 -35.68
CA THR A 160 0.20 68.65 -37.08
C THR A 160 -0.95 69.64 -37.27
N LEU A 161 -1.95 69.63 -36.39
CA LEU A 161 -3.05 70.62 -36.38
C LEU A 161 -2.59 72.04 -36.03
N ASN A 162 -1.54 72.19 -35.23
CA ASN A 162 -1.01 73.50 -34.86
C ASN A 162 -0.11 74.08 -35.97
N GLN A 163 0.51 73.25 -36.81
CA GLN A 163 1.22 73.69 -38.01
C GLN A 163 0.27 74.17 -39.13
N GLU A 164 -0.93 73.59 -39.26
CA GLU A 164 -1.93 74.04 -40.24
C GLU A 164 -2.65 75.35 -39.86
N ARG A 165 -2.66 75.76 -38.58
CA ARG A 165 -3.28 77.02 -38.12
C ARG A 165 -2.36 78.25 -38.20
N VAL A 166 -1.08 78.06 -38.52
CA VAL A 166 -0.05 79.13 -38.56
C VAL A 166 0.35 79.50 -40.00
N ALA A 167 -0.20 78.82 -41.02
CA ALA A 167 -0.10 79.18 -42.44
C ALA A 167 -1.32 79.99 -42.90
#